data_AF-A0A0R3PQC8-F1
#
_entry.id   AF-A0A0R3PQC8-F1
#
_cell.length_a   1.000
_cell.length_b   1.000
_cell.length_c   1.000
_cell.angle_alpha   90.00
_cell.angle_beta   90.00
_cell.angle_gamma   90.00
#
_symmetry.space_group_name_H-M   'P 1'
#
loop_
_entity.id
_entity.type
_entity.pdbx_description
1 polymer ?
#
loop_
_entity_poly.entity_id
_entity_poly.type
_entity_poly.pdbx_seq_one_letter_code
_entity_poly.pdbx_strand_id
1 'polypeptide(L)'
;MQDDFNLPYFHGALMDQDADTMLQNEGDFLIQTRHSSGAVRQRMVIAIRTKDAIKRIDVRRSENGVRLGGRTFTNLRKMVEHYSEKPIVLQGGEELLLKKPVPKGKYQLVHSDVKLLKKIGSGAYGTVYRGLLLRENNRMIAVKRIDSEGTDDHALVEMMKEARAMQLNDHKHIVKFFGFIVDRMPYLLVMEYCDGGSVEDRLRAHPKKTTIPMRVNMSTQASYGLEYLHSRDCIHRDIATRNCLIDRSIVKLADFGMCRATNVYKIDLSKPLNVRWLAPEVNTEKFVQFDYLRP
;
A
#
# COMPACT_ATOMS: atom_id res chain seq x y z
N MET A 1 21.23 -9.59 9.69
CA MET A 1 19.77 -9.85 9.86
C MET A 1 18.93 -8.63 9.46
N GLN A 2 19.29 -7.40 9.86
CA GLN A 2 18.70 -6.15 9.35
C GLN A 2 19.06 -5.84 7.88
N ASP A 3 20.22 -6.33 7.40
CA ASP A 3 20.70 -6.03 6.04
C ASP A 3 19.85 -6.63 4.93
N ASP A 4 19.12 -7.71 5.21
CA ASP A 4 18.31 -8.41 4.21
C ASP A 4 17.19 -7.50 3.67
N PHE A 5 16.60 -6.66 4.51
CA PHE A 5 15.51 -5.76 4.12
C PHE A 5 15.95 -4.74 3.06
N ASN A 6 17.23 -4.36 3.08
CA ASN A 6 17.83 -3.41 2.14
C ASN A 6 18.25 -4.09 0.82
N LEU A 7 18.21 -5.43 0.71
CA LEU A 7 18.51 -6.10 -0.55
C LEU A 7 17.50 -5.69 -1.63
N PRO A 8 17.94 -5.33 -2.83
CA PRO A 8 17.05 -4.80 -3.87
C PRO A 8 15.96 -5.80 -4.27
N TYR A 9 16.26 -7.10 -4.20
CA TYR A 9 15.36 -8.20 -4.54
C TYR A 9 14.61 -8.81 -3.34
N PHE A 10 14.70 -8.20 -2.16
CA PHE A 10 13.88 -8.59 -1.01
C PHE A 10 12.65 -7.67 -0.93
N HIS A 11 11.47 -8.22 -1.18
CA HIS A 11 10.22 -7.47 -1.28
C HIS A 11 9.32 -7.61 -0.04
N GLY A 12 9.76 -8.36 0.98
CA GLY A 12 8.96 -8.61 2.18
C GLY A 12 7.59 -9.18 1.84
N ALA A 13 6.54 -8.68 2.48
CA ALA A 13 5.17 -9.16 2.30
C ALA A 13 4.45 -8.57 1.08
N LEU A 14 5.17 -8.23 0.01
CA LEU A 14 4.55 -7.90 -1.28
C LEU A 14 3.63 -9.05 -1.71
N MET A 15 2.40 -8.74 -2.15
CA MET A 15 1.44 -9.78 -2.53
C MET A 15 1.82 -10.44 -3.85
N ASP A 16 1.41 -11.70 -4.02
CA ASP A 16 1.70 -12.49 -5.22
C ASP A 16 1.27 -11.80 -6.50
N GLN A 17 0.05 -11.27 -6.54
CA GLN A 17 -0.46 -10.54 -7.69
C GLN A 17 0.41 -9.34 -8.09
N ASP A 18 1.05 -8.67 -7.13
CA ASP A 18 1.87 -7.50 -7.41
C ASP A 18 3.29 -7.96 -7.82
N ALA A 19 3.85 -8.95 -7.13
CA ALA A 19 5.12 -9.57 -7.48
C ALA A 19 5.13 -10.21 -8.88
N ASP A 20 4.04 -10.88 -9.24
CA ASP A 20 3.92 -11.60 -10.51
C ASP A 20 4.00 -10.65 -11.72
N THR A 21 3.50 -9.41 -11.58
CA THR A 21 3.61 -8.37 -12.62
C THR A 21 5.05 -7.87 -12.82
N MET A 22 5.93 -8.07 -11.84
CA MET A 22 7.33 -7.64 -11.88
C MET A 22 8.25 -8.71 -12.50
N LEU A 23 7.81 -9.97 -12.54
CA LEU A 23 8.57 -11.13 -13.02
C LEU A 23 8.25 -11.38 -14.51
N GLN A 24 9.01 -10.74 -15.40
CA GLN A 24 8.68 -10.65 -16.83
C GLN A 24 9.43 -11.68 -17.69
N ASN A 25 10.70 -11.94 -17.40
CA ASN A 25 11.59 -12.77 -18.22
C ASN A 25 11.98 -14.04 -17.47
N GLU A 26 12.28 -15.11 -18.20
CA GLU A 26 12.75 -16.37 -17.62
C GLU A 26 14.03 -16.14 -16.78
N GLY A 27 13.99 -16.56 -15.51
CA GLY A 27 15.06 -16.37 -14.53
C GLY A 27 15.01 -15.04 -13.79
N ASP A 28 14.04 -14.16 -14.08
CA ASP A 28 13.68 -13.07 -13.18
C ASP A 28 13.25 -13.67 -11.83
N PHE A 29 13.76 -13.13 -10.73
CA PHE A 29 13.40 -13.59 -9.40
C PHE A 29 13.32 -12.46 -8.38
N LEU A 30 12.54 -12.71 -7.32
CA LEU A 30 12.45 -11.88 -6.14
C LEU A 30 12.18 -12.73 -4.90
N ILE A 31 12.39 -12.14 -3.71
CA ILE A 31 12.21 -12.82 -2.42
C ILE A 31 11.06 -12.15 -1.66
N GLN A 32 10.09 -12.95 -1.23
CA GLN A 32 8.95 -12.53 -0.42
C GLN A 32 8.97 -13.18 0.96
N THR A 33 8.23 -12.60 1.89
CA THR A 33 7.85 -13.20 3.17
C THR A 33 6.35 -13.42 3.20
N ARG A 34 5.94 -14.59 3.67
CA ARG A 34 4.54 -14.97 3.84
C ARG A 34 4.24 -15.20 5.31
N HIS A 35 3.08 -14.71 5.72
CA HIS A 35 2.47 -15.20 6.94
C HIS A 35 1.79 -16.53 6.64
N SER A 36 1.81 -17.42 7.62
CA SER A 36 1.08 -18.67 7.56
C SER A 36 0.22 -18.70 8.80
N SER A 37 -1.10 -18.77 8.63
CA SER A 37 -2.05 -18.88 9.73
C SER A 37 -1.60 -19.98 10.70
N GLY A 38 -1.35 -19.61 11.96
CA GLY A 38 -0.92 -20.53 13.01
C GLY A 38 0.60 -20.79 13.12
N ALA A 39 1.43 -20.24 12.24
CA ALA A 39 2.88 -20.34 12.37
C ALA A 39 3.47 -19.12 13.10
N VAL A 40 4.28 -19.36 14.13
CA VAL A 40 5.00 -18.31 14.88
C VAL A 40 6.04 -17.57 14.00
N ARG A 41 6.44 -18.15 12.86
CA ARG A 41 7.49 -17.63 11.99
C ARG A 41 6.99 -17.37 10.57
N GLN A 42 7.29 -16.18 10.07
CA GLN A 42 7.16 -15.84 8.66
C GLN A 42 7.97 -16.81 7.78
N ARG A 43 7.33 -17.36 6.76
CA ARG A 43 8.01 -18.18 5.74
C ARG A 43 8.61 -17.28 4.69
N MET A 44 9.81 -17.59 4.23
CA MET A 44 10.42 -16.87 3.13
C MET A 44 10.31 -17.70 1.85
N VAL A 45 10.07 -17.03 0.74
CA VAL A 45 9.85 -17.68 -0.55
C VAL A 45 10.62 -16.94 -1.63
N ILE A 46 11.28 -17.68 -2.53
CA ILE A 46 11.78 -17.13 -3.80
C ILE A 46 10.70 -17.33 -4.85
N ALA A 47 10.21 -16.25 -5.42
CA ALA A 47 9.39 -16.29 -6.63
C ALA A 47 10.31 -16.12 -7.85
N ILE A 48 10.23 -17.04 -8.80
CA ILE A 48 11.05 -17.07 -10.01
C ILE A 48 10.17 -17.34 -11.23
N ARG A 49 10.37 -16.57 -12.30
CA ARG A 49 9.73 -16.80 -13.60
C ARG A 49 10.44 -17.93 -14.34
N THR A 50 9.72 -18.99 -14.67
CA THR A 50 10.15 -20.02 -15.64
C THR A 50 9.53 -19.73 -17.01
N LYS A 51 9.79 -20.59 -17.99
CA LYS A 51 9.19 -20.49 -19.33
C LYS A 51 7.66 -20.52 -19.28
N ASP A 52 7.11 -21.35 -18.40
CA ASP A 52 5.67 -21.65 -18.40
C ASP A 52 4.91 -20.95 -17.27
N ALA A 53 5.57 -20.66 -16.13
CA ALA A 53 4.88 -20.20 -14.93
C ALA A 53 5.80 -19.41 -13.98
N ILE A 54 5.23 -18.85 -12.92
CA ILE A 54 6.01 -18.40 -11.76
C ILE A 54 6.03 -19.53 -10.74
N LYS A 55 7.24 -19.96 -10.37
CA LYS A 55 7.46 -20.93 -9.30
C LYS A 55 7.86 -20.24 -8.02
N ARG A 56 7.45 -20.84 -6.91
CA ARG A 56 7.66 -20.30 -5.57
C ARG A 56 8.29 -21.37 -4.69
N ILE A 57 9.49 -21.08 -4.20
CA ILE A 57 10.32 -22.05 -3.49
C ILE A 57 10.53 -21.57 -2.06
N ASP A 58 10.17 -22.39 -1.09
CA ASP A 58 10.35 -22.08 0.32
C ASP A 58 11.85 -22.03 0.68
N VAL A 59 12.25 -20.91 1.28
CA VAL A 59 13.56 -20.70 1.90
C VAL A 59 13.38 -20.82 3.40
N ARG A 60 14.08 -21.79 4.01
CA ARG A 60 14.05 -21.98 5.46
C ARG A 60 15.06 -21.06 6.12
N ARG A 61 14.61 -20.22 7.05
CA ARG A 61 15.51 -19.49 7.96
C ARG A 61 15.84 -20.33 9.19
N SER A 62 17.10 -20.34 9.58
CA SER A 62 17.61 -20.94 10.82
C SER A 62 18.55 -19.95 11.53
N GLU A 63 19.00 -20.29 12.74
CA GLU A 63 19.99 -19.47 13.47
C GLU A 63 21.32 -19.37 12.71
N ASN A 64 21.67 -20.40 11.95
CA ASN A 64 22.90 -20.48 11.18
C ASN A 64 22.80 -19.87 9.77
N GLY A 65 21.69 -19.18 9.46
CA GLY A 65 21.48 -18.46 8.20
C GLY A 65 20.24 -18.92 7.43
N VAL A 66 20.41 -19.18 6.13
CA VAL A 66 19.31 -19.54 5.22
C VAL A 66 19.58 -20.86 4.53
N ARG A 67 18.54 -21.69 4.37
CA ARG A 67 18.65 -23.02 3.78
C ARG A 67 17.69 -23.17 2.61
N LEU A 68 18.24 -23.67 1.50
CA LEU A 68 17.55 -23.94 0.25
C LEU A 68 18.24 -25.10 -0.46
N GLY A 69 17.50 -25.98 -1.14
CA GLY A 69 18.09 -27.07 -1.93
C GLY A 69 19.05 -27.98 -1.15
N GLY A 70 18.79 -28.22 0.14
CA GLY A 70 19.66 -29.03 1.01
C GLY A 70 20.94 -28.34 1.49
N ARG A 71 21.23 -27.11 1.06
CA ARG A 71 22.43 -26.33 1.44
C ARG A 71 22.08 -25.24 2.44
N THR A 72 23.02 -24.93 3.32
CA THR A 72 22.93 -23.80 4.26
C THR A 72 23.92 -22.72 3.84
N PHE A 73 23.46 -21.47 3.86
CA PHE A 73 24.23 -20.27 3.54
C PHE A 73 24.18 -19.31 4.72
N THR A 74 25.24 -18.53 4.93
CA THR A 74 25.32 -17.58 6.04
C THR A 74 24.29 -16.46 5.96
N ASN A 75 23.89 -16.05 4.75
CA ASN A 75 22.88 -15.02 4.50
C ASN A 75 22.25 -15.16 3.12
N LEU A 76 21.20 -14.37 2.85
CA LEU A 76 20.50 -14.38 1.56
C LEU A 76 21.38 -14.01 0.38
N ARG A 77 22.29 -13.04 0.56
CA ARG A 77 23.20 -12.61 -0.51
C ARG A 77 24.05 -13.78 -1.00
N LYS A 78 24.65 -14.55 -0.07
CA LYS A 78 25.45 -15.72 -0.40
C LYS A 78 24.65 -16.85 -1.05
N MET A 79 23.41 -17.05 -0.63
CA MET A 79 22.49 -17.99 -1.27
C MET A 79 22.19 -17.57 -2.72
N VAL A 80 21.88 -16.29 -2.94
CA VAL A 80 21.59 -15.76 -4.28
C VAL A 80 22.82 -15.83 -5.17
N GLU A 81 23.99 -15.37 -4.71
CA GLU A 81 25.27 -15.48 -5.44
C GLU A 81 25.52 -16.92 -5.93
N HIS A 82 25.29 -17.90 -5.06
CA HIS A 82 25.45 -19.31 -5.42
C HIS A 82 24.45 -19.77 -6.49
N TYR A 83 23.17 -19.47 -6.31
CA TYR A 83 22.11 -19.94 -7.21
C TYR A 83 21.95 -19.10 -8.49
N SER A 84 22.72 -18.02 -8.61
CA SER A 84 22.94 -17.31 -9.88
C SER A 84 23.92 -18.04 -10.79
N GLU A 85 24.80 -18.88 -10.24
CA GLU A 85 25.78 -19.67 -11.01
C GLU A 85 25.41 -21.16 -11.11
N LYS A 86 24.78 -21.71 -10.07
CA LYS A 86 24.43 -23.15 -9.98
C LYS A 86 22.92 -23.30 -9.84
N PRO A 87 22.26 -24.18 -10.62
CA PRO A 87 20.83 -24.30 -10.56
C PRO A 87 20.33 -24.90 -9.23
N ILE A 88 19.16 -24.45 -8.80
CA ILE A 88 18.34 -25.12 -7.79
C ILE A 88 17.68 -26.32 -8.49
N VAL A 89 17.97 -27.53 -8.04
CA VAL A 89 17.34 -28.75 -8.57
C VAL A 89 16.09 -29.06 -7.75
N LEU A 90 14.93 -29.07 -8.40
CA LEU A 90 13.64 -29.41 -7.80
C LEU A 90 13.35 -30.92 -7.83
N GLN A 91 12.34 -31.34 -7.08
CA GLN A 91 11.79 -32.69 -7.18
C GLN A 91 11.24 -32.90 -8.59
N GLY A 92 11.81 -33.87 -9.34
CA GLY A 92 11.52 -34.09 -10.75
C GLY A 92 12.65 -33.70 -11.71
N GLY A 93 13.79 -33.21 -11.20
CA GLY A 93 14.99 -32.94 -12.00
C GLY A 93 14.99 -31.60 -12.74
N GLU A 94 13.95 -30.79 -12.57
CA GLU A 94 13.91 -29.44 -13.11
C GLU A 94 14.94 -28.53 -12.43
N GLU A 95 15.63 -27.74 -13.23
CA GLU A 95 16.69 -26.83 -12.82
C GLU A 95 16.25 -25.37 -12.91
N LEU A 96 16.41 -24.62 -11.81
CA LEU A 96 16.04 -23.22 -11.71
C LEU A 96 17.26 -22.36 -11.41
N LEU A 97 17.59 -21.43 -12.30
CA LEU A 97 18.73 -20.53 -12.16
C LEU A 97 18.26 -19.10 -11.85
N LEU A 98 18.80 -18.48 -10.80
CA LEU A 98 18.48 -17.11 -10.40
C LEU A 98 19.23 -16.11 -11.30
N LYS A 99 18.72 -15.88 -12.52
CA LYS A 99 19.42 -15.09 -13.54
C LYS A 99 19.42 -13.59 -13.24
N LYS A 100 18.27 -13.02 -12.89
CA LYS A 100 18.12 -11.57 -12.72
C LYS A 100 17.33 -11.22 -11.45
N PRO A 101 17.97 -10.57 -10.46
CA PRO A 101 17.24 -10.05 -9.31
C PRO A 101 16.36 -8.89 -9.74
N VAL A 102 15.06 -8.98 -9.48
CA VAL A 102 14.12 -7.89 -9.74
C VAL A 102 14.18 -6.90 -8.57
N PRO A 103 14.46 -5.61 -8.81
CA PRO A 103 14.52 -4.63 -7.73
C PRO A 103 13.13 -4.19 -7.25
N LYS A 104 13.05 -3.68 -6.02
CA LYS A 104 11.87 -2.97 -5.47
C LYS A 104 11.34 -1.91 -6.44
N GLY A 105 10.01 -1.84 -6.56
CA GLY A 105 9.34 -0.84 -7.40
C GLY A 105 9.44 0.58 -6.84
N LYS A 106 9.10 1.59 -7.67
CA LYS A 106 9.15 3.03 -7.32
C LYS A 106 8.48 3.38 -5.99
N TYR A 107 7.31 2.79 -5.73
CA TYR A 107 6.49 3.04 -4.55
C TYR A 107 6.81 2.10 -3.38
N GLN A 108 7.73 1.15 -3.56
CA GLN A 108 8.09 0.20 -2.51
C GLN A 108 9.24 0.78 -1.68
N LEU A 109 8.88 1.29 -0.51
CA LEU A 109 9.78 1.85 0.49
C LEU A 109 10.21 0.77 1.49
N VAL A 110 11.27 1.05 2.25
CA VAL A 110 11.67 0.26 3.41
C VAL A 110 11.57 1.07 4.69
N HIS A 111 11.46 0.42 5.85
CA HIS A 111 11.41 1.13 7.13
C HIS A 111 12.61 2.07 7.37
N SER A 112 13.80 1.75 6.84
CA SER A 112 14.98 2.60 6.93
C SER A 112 14.85 3.90 6.11
N ASP A 113 13.88 3.99 5.19
CA ASP A 113 13.60 5.22 4.44
C ASP A 113 12.80 6.24 5.27
N VAL A 114 12.20 5.83 6.39
CA VAL A 114 11.27 6.68 7.15
C VAL A 114 11.62 6.78 8.63
N LYS A 115 11.34 7.94 9.23
CA LYS A 115 11.39 8.16 10.68
C LYS A 115 10.03 8.59 11.18
N LEU A 116 9.38 7.76 11.99
CA LEU A 116 8.14 8.12 12.68
C LEU A 116 8.44 9.14 13.78
N LEU A 117 7.60 10.16 13.90
CA LEU A 117 7.72 11.21 14.93
C LEU A 117 6.54 11.12 15.91
N LYS A 118 5.44 11.82 15.62
CA LYS A 118 4.32 12.01 16.56
C LYS A 118 3.05 11.37 15.98
N LYS A 119 2.28 10.66 16.82
CA LYS A 119 0.93 10.23 16.48
C LYS A 119 0.03 11.45 16.26
N ILE A 120 -0.65 11.52 15.12
CA ILE A 120 -1.53 12.64 14.74
C ILE A 120 -3.00 12.23 14.64
N GLY A 121 -3.30 10.93 14.55
CA GLY A 121 -4.68 10.44 14.55
C GLY A 121 -4.75 8.93 14.75
N SER A 122 -5.93 8.43 15.10
CA SER A 122 -6.25 6.99 15.08
C SER A 122 -7.74 6.80 14.89
N GLY A 123 -8.12 5.74 14.19
CA GLY A 123 -9.52 5.36 13.96
C GLY A 123 -9.65 3.93 13.46
N ALA A 124 -10.80 3.61 12.87
CA ALA A 124 -11.11 2.27 12.35
C ALA A 124 -10.12 1.79 11.26
N TYR A 125 -9.43 2.72 10.59
CA TYR A 125 -8.48 2.44 9.50
C TYR A 125 -7.01 2.41 9.94
N GLY A 126 -6.75 2.39 11.26
CA GLY A 126 -5.42 2.34 11.86
C GLY A 126 -4.97 3.67 12.48
N THR A 127 -3.68 3.75 12.79
CA THR A 127 -3.05 4.89 13.45
C THR A 127 -2.18 5.69 12.48
N VAL A 128 -2.35 7.01 12.45
CA VAL A 128 -1.58 7.91 11.59
C VAL A 128 -0.53 8.66 12.41
N TYR A 129 0.70 8.69 11.90
CA TYR A 129 1.85 9.38 12.47
C TYR A 129 2.33 10.47 11.51
N ARG A 130 2.80 11.59 12.05
CA ARG A 130 3.71 12.49 11.36
C ARG A 130 5.10 11.86 11.34
N GLY A 131 5.83 11.98 10.25
CA GLY A 131 7.15 11.41 10.08
C GLY A 131 8.04 12.17 9.10
N LEU A 132 9.23 11.64 8.83
CA LEU A 132 10.18 12.14 7.84
C LEU A 132 10.49 11.04 6.82
N LEU A 133 10.51 11.38 5.54
CA LEU A 133 11.06 10.56 4.47
C LEU A 133 12.53 10.94 4.29
N LEU A 134 13.43 10.08 4.78
CA LEU A 134 14.86 10.37 4.93
C LEU A 134 15.56 10.52 3.58
N ARG A 135 15.23 9.64 2.62
CA ARG A 135 15.81 9.63 1.27
C ARG A 135 15.42 10.84 0.40
N GLU A 136 14.47 11.66 0.86
CA GLU A 136 14.03 12.88 0.17
C GLU A 136 14.26 14.11 1.05
N ASN A 137 15.51 14.33 1.49
CA ASN A 137 15.92 15.49 2.29
C ASN A 137 15.05 15.71 3.54
N ASN A 138 14.72 14.63 4.26
CA ASN A 138 13.85 14.68 5.44
C ASN A 138 12.47 15.33 5.16
N ARG A 139 11.89 15.07 3.99
CA ARG A 139 10.55 15.56 3.66
C ARG A 139 9.54 15.15 4.72
N MET A 140 8.69 16.08 5.15
CA MET A 140 7.60 15.81 6.07
C MET A 140 6.54 14.91 5.42
N ILE A 141 6.13 13.85 6.13
CA ILE A 141 5.18 12.84 5.64
C ILE A 141 4.14 12.48 6.69
N ALA A 142 3.00 12.00 6.23
CA ALA A 142 2.03 11.27 7.03
C ALA A 142 2.24 9.76 6.80
N VAL A 143 2.25 8.98 7.88
CA VAL A 143 2.44 7.54 7.84
C VAL A 143 1.25 6.86 8.50
N LYS A 144 0.43 6.18 7.71
CA LYS A 144 -0.69 5.38 8.18
C LYS A 144 -0.17 3.97 8.48
N ARG A 145 -0.15 3.63 9.77
CA ARG A 145 0.17 2.30 10.28
C ARG A 145 -1.12 1.51 10.37
N ILE A 146 -1.11 0.33 9.79
CA ILE A 146 -2.22 -0.61 9.93
C ILE A 146 -2.02 -1.38 11.23
N ASP A 147 -2.95 -1.20 12.17
CA ASP A 147 -2.92 -1.89 13.45
C ASP A 147 -3.58 -3.26 13.28
N SER A 148 -2.79 -4.31 13.01
CA SER A 148 -3.28 -5.70 12.98
C SER A 148 -3.02 -6.39 14.31
N GLU A 149 -4.08 -6.74 15.04
CA GLU A 149 -4.02 -7.65 16.20
C GLU A 149 -3.99 -9.11 15.72
N GLY A 150 -2.95 -9.49 14.97
CA GLY A 150 -2.68 -10.90 14.64
C GLY A 150 -3.50 -11.52 13.50
N THR A 151 -4.19 -10.73 12.66
CA THR A 151 -4.78 -11.18 11.39
C THR A 151 -4.10 -10.49 10.20
N ASP A 152 -2.82 -10.83 10.00
CA ASP A 152 -1.89 -10.07 9.17
C ASP A 152 -2.22 -10.06 7.66
N ASP A 153 -2.88 -11.11 7.14
CA ASP A 153 -3.13 -11.23 5.70
C ASP A 153 -4.28 -10.36 5.20
N HIS A 154 -5.42 -10.31 5.91
CA HIS A 154 -6.56 -9.49 5.48
C HIS A 154 -6.25 -7.99 5.58
N ALA A 155 -5.58 -7.57 6.66
CA ALA A 155 -5.16 -6.20 6.85
C ALA A 155 -4.18 -5.74 5.76
N LEU A 156 -3.21 -6.59 5.41
CA LEU A 156 -2.29 -6.35 4.30
C LEU A 156 -3.02 -6.27 2.95
N VAL A 157 -3.99 -7.15 2.70
CA VAL A 157 -4.78 -7.13 1.45
C VAL A 157 -5.54 -5.80 1.30
N GLU A 158 -6.22 -5.34 2.33
CA GLU A 158 -6.94 -4.06 2.28
C GLU A 158 -5.98 -2.87 2.16
N MET A 159 -4.85 -2.89 2.87
CA MET A 159 -3.79 -1.89 2.73
C MET A 159 -3.24 -1.82 1.30
N MET A 160 -2.98 -2.97 0.67
CA MET A 160 -2.47 -3.03 -0.69
C MET A 160 -3.53 -2.66 -1.74
N LYS A 161 -4.83 -2.83 -1.44
CA LYS A 161 -5.90 -2.23 -2.26
C LYS A 161 -5.85 -0.70 -2.20
N GLU A 162 -5.71 -0.13 -1.02
CA GLU A 162 -5.57 1.32 -0.82
C GLU A 162 -4.31 1.85 -1.54
N ALA A 163 -3.16 1.19 -1.37
CA ALA A 163 -1.92 1.55 -2.05
C ALA A 163 -2.07 1.56 -3.58
N ARG A 164 -2.71 0.54 -4.16
CA ARG A 164 -2.93 0.48 -5.62
C ARG A 164 -3.82 1.61 -6.12
N ALA A 165 -4.90 1.93 -5.39
CA ALA A 165 -5.76 3.05 -5.75
C ALA A 165 -5.00 4.38 -5.73
N MET A 166 -4.19 4.62 -4.70
CA MET A 166 -3.41 5.86 -4.59
C MET A 166 -2.31 5.99 -5.65
N GLN A 167 -1.68 4.88 -6.07
CA GLN A 167 -0.63 4.90 -7.10
C GLN A 167 -1.10 5.39 -8.47
N LEU A 168 -2.40 5.28 -8.76
CA LEU A 168 -3.01 5.68 -10.02
C LEU A 168 -3.41 7.16 -10.05
N ASN A 169 -3.31 7.87 -8.93
CA ASN A 169 -3.85 9.22 -8.76
C ASN A 169 -2.75 10.22 -8.39
N ASP A 170 -2.54 11.23 -9.23
CA ASP A 170 -1.61 12.35 -8.96
C ASP A 170 -2.28 13.66 -9.41
N HIS A 171 -2.80 14.41 -8.45
CA HIS A 171 -3.52 15.66 -8.70
C HIS A 171 -3.38 16.61 -7.51
N LYS A 172 -3.38 17.93 -7.75
CA LYS A 172 -3.21 18.95 -6.70
C LYS A 172 -4.23 18.87 -5.56
N HIS A 173 -5.45 18.42 -5.86
CA HIS A 173 -6.56 18.24 -4.91
C HIS A 173 -6.72 16.80 -4.42
N ILE A 174 -5.69 15.98 -4.55
CA ILE A 174 -5.59 14.63 -3.98
C ILE A 174 -4.33 14.57 -3.12
N VAL A 175 -4.41 13.93 -1.96
CA VAL A 175 -3.23 13.70 -1.11
C VAL A 175 -2.21 12.87 -1.88
N LYS A 176 -0.99 13.40 -1.99
CA LYS A 176 0.07 12.72 -2.75
C LYS A 176 0.52 11.45 -2.03
N PHE A 177 0.63 10.36 -2.77
CA PHE A 177 1.17 9.09 -2.29
C PHE A 177 2.65 8.98 -2.59
N PHE A 178 3.44 8.61 -1.58
CA PHE A 178 4.89 8.43 -1.72
C PHE A 178 5.28 6.96 -1.78
N GLY A 179 4.55 6.06 -1.10
CA GLY A 179 4.82 4.64 -1.18
C GLY A 179 4.23 3.81 -0.04
N PHE A 180 4.50 2.50 -0.09
CA PHE A 180 4.13 1.53 0.92
C PHE A 180 5.37 0.80 1.44
N ILE A 181 5.32 0.37 2.69
CA ILE A 181 6.40 -0.33 3.39
C ILE A 181 5.87 -1.68 3.87
N VAL A 182 6.43 -2.75 3.31
CA VAL A 182 6.05 -4.14 3.59
C VAL A 182 7.26 -5.05 3.82
N ASP A 183 8.46 -4.49 4.03
CA ASP A 183 9.68 -5.28 4.29
C ASP A 183 9.61 -6.07 5.60
N ARG A 184 8.87 -5.56 6.59
CA ARG A 184 8.52 -6.23 7.86
C ARG A 184 7.31 -5.57 8.49
N MET A 185 6.78 -6.18 9.55
CA MET A 185 5.77 -5.53 10.39
C MET A 185 6.38 -4.43 11.28
N PRO A 186 5.63 -3.37 11.61
CA PRO A 186 4.27 -3.06 11.11
C PRO A 186 4.29 -2.54 9.66
N TYR A 187 3.27 -2.86 8.86
CA TYR A 187 3.15 -2.34 7.49
C TYR A 187 2.62 -0.90 7.46
N LEU A 188 3.15 -0.08 6.54
CA LEU A 188 2.94 1.37 6.52
C LEU A 188 2.59 1.91 5.14
N LEU A 189 1.63 2.84 5.06
CA LEU A 189 1.40 3.70 3.89
C LEU A 189 2.02 5.08 4.15
N VAL A 190 2.77 5.59 3.18
CA VAL A 190 3.50 6.86 3.25
C VAL A 190 2.90 7.86 2.28
N MET A 191 2.44 8.98 2.82
CA MET A 191 1.65 10.00 2.13
C MET A 191 2.15 11.40 2.46
N GLU A 192 1.69 12.38 1.68
CA GLU A 192 1.82 13.79 1.96
C GLU A 192 1.24 14.16 3.32
N TYR A 193 2.01 14.93 4.10
CA TYR A 193 1.52 15.53 5.33
C TYR A 193 0.87 16.87 5.02
N CYS A 194 -0.45 16.96 5.26
CA CYS A 194 -1.21 18.19 5.16
C CYS A 194 -1.24 18.89 6.53
N ASP A 195 -0.58 20.03 6.65
CA ASP A 195 -0.34 20.70 7.94
C ASP A 195 -1.55 21.42 8.52
N GLY A 196 -2.55 21.75 7.70
CA GLY A 196 -3.78 22.43 8.08
C GLY A 196 -4.86 21.53 8.70
N GLY A 197 -4.60 20.23 8.86
CA GLY A 197 -5.57 19.27 9.37
C GLY A 197 -6.75 19.05 8.42
N SER A 198 -7.86 18.50 8.93
CA SER A 198 -9.06 18.30 8.12
C SER A 198 -9.92 19.57 8.03
N VAL A 199 -10.75 19.66 6.99
CA VAL A 199 -11.79 20.68 6.87
C VAL A 199 -12.76 20.60 8.06
N GLU A 200 -13.04 19.39 8.57
CA GLU A 200 -13.85 19.21 9.78
C GLU A 200 -13.21 19.87 11.00
N ASP A 201 -11.92 19.65 11.24
CA ASP A 201 -11.18 20.27 12.35
C ASP A 201 -11.23 21.80 12.24
N ARG A 202 -11.03 22.34 11.04
CA ARG A 202 -11.10 23.79 10.79
C ARG A 202 -12.49 24.36 11.09
N LEU A 203 -13.54 23.68 10.64
CA LEU A 203 -14.93 24.09 10.87
C LEU A 203 -15.29 24.07 12.36
N ARG A 204 -14.81 23.07 13.12
CA ARG A 204 -15.04 22.95 14.56
C ARG A 204 -14.23 23.96 15.36
N ALA A 205 -12.96 24.16 15.04
CA ALA A 205 -12.08 25.06 15.77
C ALA A 205 -12.40 26.54 15.52
N HIS A 206 -12.85 26.88 14.30
CA HIS A 206 -13.01 28.28 13.88
C HIS A 206 -14.32 28.53 13.10
N PRO A 207 -15.50 28.22 13.66
CA PRO A 207 -16.77 28.27 12.93
C PRO A 207 -17.12 29.67 12.41
N LYS A 208 -16.85 30.71 13.21
CA LYS A 208 -17.12 32.12 12.87
C LYS A 208 -16.10 32.72 11.89
N LYS A 209 -14.84 32.27 11.94
CA LYS A 209 -13.78 32.73 11.02
C LYS A 209 -13.83 32.00 9.67
N THR A 210 -14.49 30.85 9.60
CA THR A 210 -14.69 30.10 8.36
C THR A 210 -15.96 30.61 7.67
N THR A 211 -15.83 31.74 6.98
CA THR A 211 -16.91 32.46 6.30
C THR A 211 -17.55 31.63 5.18
N ILE A 212 -18.74 32.02 4.73
CA ILE A 212 -19.42 31.35 3.61
C ILE A 212 -18.52 31.30 2.35
N PRO A 213 -17.87 32.40 1.90
CA PRO A 213 -16.94 32.34 0.78
C PRO A 213 -15.81 31.32 0.94
N MET A 214 -15.25 31.18 2.15
CA MET A 214 -14.21 30.17 2.41
C MET A 214 -14.76 28.75 2.31
N ARG A 215 -15.98 28.50 2.79
CA ARG A 215 -16.63 27.19 2.69
C ARG A 215 -16.89 26.82 1.23
N VAL A 216 -17.42 27.75 0.44
CA VAL A 216 -17.62 27.57 -1.00
C VAL A 216 -16.29 27.23 -1.68
N ASN A 217 -15.23 28.01 -1.41
CA ASN A 217 -13.91 27.75 -1.97
C ASN A 217 -13.36 26.35 -1.59
N MET A 218 -13.52 25.91 -0.33
CA MET A 218 -13.09 24.56 0.08
C MET A 218 -13.88 23.47 -0.65
N SER A 219 -15.20 23.63 -0.80
CA SER A 219 -16.04 22.69 -1.54
C SER A 219 -15.70 22.64 -3.03
N THR A 220 -15.45 23.79 -3.66
CA THR A 220 -15.01 23.88 -5.07
C THR A 220 -13.67 23.17 -5.28
N GLN A 221 -12.73 23.31 -4.34
CA GLN A 221 -11.47 22.59 -4.42
C GLN A 221 -11.64 21.07 -4.28
N ALA A 222 -12.48 20.63 -3.34
CA ALA A 222 -12.81 19.21 -3.19
C ALA A 222 -13.47 18.65 -4.46
N SER A 223 -14.35 19.42 -5.13
CA SER A 223 -14.97 18.98 -6.39
C SER A 223 -13.98 18.82 -7.53
N TYR A 224 -12.91 19.62 -7.62
CA TYR A 224 -11.83 19.38 -8.58
C TYR A 224 -11.10 18.06 -8.34
N GLY A 225 -10.95 17.65 -7.07
CA GLY A 225 -10.43 16.33 -6.73
C GLY A 225 -11.36 15.21 -7.20
N LEU A 226 -12.67 15.39 -7.00
CA LEU A 226 -13.69 14.41 -7.42
C LEU A 226 -13.79 14.28 -8.93
N GLU A 227 -13.81 15.41 -9.64
CA GLU A 227 -13.81 15.45 -11.10
C GLU A 227 -12.63 14.65 -11.66
N TYR A 228 -11.43 14.88 -11.12
CA TYR A 228 -10.24 14.11 -11.49
C TYR A 228 -10.43 12.60 -11.23
N LEU A 229 -10.91 12.21 -10.05
CA LEU A 229 -11.13 10.79 -9.74
C LEU A 229 -12.13 10.13 -10.69
N HIS A 230 -13.24 10.80 -10.99
CA HIS A 230 -14.25 10.29 -11.91
C HIS A 230 -13.73 10.19 -13.35
N SER A 231 -12.87 11.13 -13.79
CA SER A 231 -12.19 11.03 -15.09
C SER A 231 -11.26 9.81 -15.23
N ARG A 232 -10.94 9.15 -14.10
CA ARG A 232 -10.10 7.95 -13.99
C ARG A 232 -10.90 6.71 -13.60
N ASP A 233 -12.23 6.74 -13.74
CA ASP A 233 -13.14 5.65 -13.36
C ASP A 233 -12.93 5.22 -11.89
N CYS A 234 -12.65 6.18 -10.99
CA CYS A 234 -12.35 5.94 -9.59
C CYS A 234 -13.45 6.50 -8.67
N ILE A 235 -14.11 5.62 -7.92
CA ILE A 235 -15.14 5.98 -6.94
C ILE A 235 -14.51 6.01 -5.55
N HIS A 236 -14.57 7.15 -4.86
CA HIS A 236 -13.94 7.33 -3.54
C HIS A 236 -14.70 6.65 -2.39
N ARG A 237 -16.05 6.74 -2.42
CA ARG A 237 -16.99 6.14 -1.44
C ARG A 237 -16.94 6.66 0.01
N ASP A 238 -16.10 7.64 0.33
CA ASP A 238 -16.07 8.23 1.70
C ASP A 238 -15.82 9.74 1.68
N ILE A 239 -16.58 10.46 0.87
CA ILE A 239 -16.43 11.92 0.76
C ILE A 239 -17.11 12.60 1.93
N ALA A 240 -16.28 13.12 2.83
CA ALA A 240 -16.70 13.86 4.01
C ALA A 240 -15.64 14.91 4.38
N THR A 241 -16.01 15.93 5.14
CA THR A 241 -15.10 17.00 5.58
C THR A 241 -13.94 16.49 6.44
N ARG A 242 -14.10 15.35 7.13
CA ARG A 242 -13.01 14.65 7.86
C ARG A 242 -11.93 14.10 6.93
N ASN A 243 -12.28 13.75 5.69
CA ASN A 243 -11.40 13.18 4.67
C ASN A 243 -10.95 14.23 3.63
N CYS A 244 -11.25 15.51 3.88
CA CYS A 244 -10.71 16.63 3.10
C CYS A 244 -9.63 17.29 3.95
N LEU A 245 -8.36 17.14 3.57
CA LEU A 245 -7.23 17.73 4.28
C LEU A 245 -6.83 19.07 3.67
N ILE A 246 -6.21 19.93 4.47
CA ILE A 246 -5.76 21.26 4.06
C ILE A 246 -4.24 21.30 4.11
N ASP A 247 -3.60 21.66 3.00
CA ASP A 247 -2.17 21.97 2.92
C ASP A 247 -1.98 23.33 2.25
N ARG A 248 -1.39 24.30 2.96
CA ARG A 248 -1.12 25.66 2.41
C ARG A 248 -2.32 26.29 1.66
N SER A 249 -3.52 26.20 2.25
CA SER A 249 -4.82 26.64 1.69
C SER A 249 -5.44 25.79 0.58
N ILE A 250 -4.74 24.75 0.12
CA ILE A 250 -5.23 23.79 -0.86
C ILE A 250 -5.99 22.68 -0.14
N VAL A 251 -7.24 22.42 -0.56
CA VAL A 251 -8.00 21.25 -0.09
C VAL A 251 -7.64 20.04 -0.93
N LYS A 252 -7.35 18.92 -0.25
CA LYS A 252 -6.96 17.64 -0.85
C LYS A 252 -7.84 16.52 -0.33
N LEU A 253 -8.36 15.68 -1.22
CA LEU A 253 -9.07 14.46 -0.85
C LEU A 253 -8.08 13.42 -0.31
N ALA A 254 -8.44 12.78 0.80
CA ALA A 254 -7.65 11.80 1.53
C ALA A 254 -8.49 10.55 1.87
N ASP A 255 -7.82 9.54 2.42
CA ASP A 255 -8.40 8.26 2.85
C ASP A 255 -9.04 7.43 1.72
N PHE A 256 -8.15 6.78 0.97
CA PHE A 256 -8.51 5.96 -0.19
C PHE A 256 -8.85 4.51 0.19
N GLY A 257 -9.00 4.20 1.48
CA GLY A 257 -9.27 2.83 1.96
C GLY A 257 -10.54 2.22 1.36
N MET A 258 -11.51 3.08 1.03
CA MET A 258 -12.73 2.69 0.32
C MET A 258 -12.69 2.96 -1.18
N CYS A 259 -11.61 3.45 -1.78
CA CYS A 259 -11.59 3.71 -3.22
C CYS A 259 -11.68 2.43 -4.06
N ARG A 260 -12.35 2.51 -5.22
CA ARG A 260 -12.41 1.42 -6.21
C ARG A 260 -12.25 1.99 -7.62
N ALA A 261 -11.36 1.39 -8.41
CA ALA A 261 -11.19 1.69 -9.83
C ALA A 261 -12.20 0.86 -10.64
N THR A 262 -13.44 1.34 -10.72
CA THR A 262 -14.56 0.74 -11.42
C THR A 262 -15.70 1.75 -11.50
N ASN A 263 -16.52 1.69 -12.55
CA ASN A 263 -17.76 2.47 -12.66
C ASN A 263 -18.99 1.73 -12.12
N VAL A 264 -18.86 0.43 -11.86
CA VAL A 264 -19.91 -0.41 -11.30
C VAL A 264 -19.43 -0.99 -9.99
N TYR A 265 -20.16 -0.75 -8.90
CA TYR A 265 -19.78 -1.27 -7.60
C TYR A 265 -20.97 -1.95 -6.90
N LYS A 266 -20.72 -3.19 -6.48
CA LYS A 266 -21.60 -3.94 -5.59
C LYS A 266 -21.21 -3.65 -4.15
N ILE A 267 -22.10 -3.03 -3.39
CA ILE A 267 -21.83 -2.69 -2.00
C ILE A 267 -21.96 -3.92 -1.13
N ASP A 268 -20.96 -4.12 -0.29
CA ASP A 268 -21.01 -5.14 0.74
C ASP A 268 -21.67 -4.55 1.98
N LEU A 269 -22.99 -4.76 2.10
CA LEU A 269 -23.80 -4.29 3.23
C LEU A 269 -23.39 -4.94 4.56
N SER A 270 -22.53 -5.97 4.57
CA SER A 270 -22.01 -6.57 5.79
C SER A 270 -20.87 -5.77 6.44
N LYS A 271 -20.30 -4.79 5.72
CA LYS A 271 -19.24 -3.91 6.23
C LYS A 271 -19.80 -2.64 6.84
N PRO A 272 -19.12 -2.01 7.81
CA PRO A 272 -19.52 -0.71 8.34
C PRO A 272 -19.66 0.32 7.22
N LEU A 273 -20.82 0.97 7.12
CA LEU A 273 -21.12 2.01 6.14
C LEU A 273 -21.24 3.36 6.83
N ASN A 274 -20.75 4.42 6.18
CA ASN A 274 -20.94 5.80 6.62
C ASN A 274 -22.32 6.30 6.18
N VAL A 275 -23.38 5.73 6.78
CA VAL A 275 -24.77 5.86 6.34
C VAL A 275 -25.22 7.32 6.14
N ARG A 276 -24.73 8.24 6.98
CA ARG A 276 -25.06 9.68 6.89
C ARG A 276 -24.43 10.41 5.68
N TRP A 277 -23.43 9.80 5.05
CA TRP A 277 -22.74 10.33 3.86
C TRP A 277 -23.02 9.48 2.60
N LEU A 278 -23.90 8.48 2.72
CA LEU A 278 -24.24 7.57 1.64
C LEU A 278 -25.44 8.13 0.86
N ALA A 279 -25.40 8.04 -0.47
CA ALA A 279 -26.56 8.35 -1.29
C ALA A 279 -27.66 7.28 -1.08
N PRO A 280 -28.96 7.63 -1.18
CA PRO A 280 -30.05 6.73 -0.85
C PRO A 280 -30.08 5.45 -1.72
N GLU A 281 -29.78 5.55 -3.02
CA GLU A 281 -29.73 4.43 -3.97
C GLU A 281 -28.65 3.40 -3.59
N VAL A 282 -27.54 3.88 -3.02
CA VAL A 282 -26.43 3.08 -2.49
C VAL A 282 -26.87 2.27 -1.27
N ASN A 283 -27.87 2.74 -0.53
CA ASN A 283 -28.41 2.03 0.63
C ASN A 283 -29.56 1.06 0.28
N THR A 284 -30.25 1.27 -0.85
CA THR A 284 -31.43 0.48 -1.24
C THR A 284 -31.13 -0.59 -2.28
N GLU A 285 -30.14 -0.38 -3.15
CA GLU A 285 -29.86 -1.29 -4.26
C GLU A 285 -28.64 -2.18 -3.97
N LYS A 286 -28.75 -3.48 -4.34
CA LYS A 286 -27.62 -4.42 -4.21
C LYS A 286 -26.49 -4.11 -5.18
N PHE A 287 -26.74 -3.32 -6.23
CA PHE A 287 -25.79 -2.90 -7.26
C PHE A 287 -26.05 -1.44 -7.59
N VAL A 288 -25.00 -0.61 -7.62
CA VAL A 288 -25.11 0.76 -8.11
C VAL A 288 -24.15 0.92 -9.28
N GLN A 289 -24.71 1.35 -10.42
CA GLN A 289 -23.96 1.78 -11.59
C GLN A 289 -23.87 3.30 -11.56
N PHE A 290 -22.66 3.84 -11.57
CA PHE A 290 -22.45 5.28 -11.65
C PHE A 290 -22.30 5.67 -13.13
N ASP A 291 -23.39 6.14 -13.73
CA ASP A 291 -23.36 6.71 -15.07
C ASP A 291 -22.86 8.16 -14.95
N TYR A 292 -21.56 8.35 -15.13
CA TYR A 292 -20.99 9.69 -15.23
C TYR A 292 -21.44 10.33 -16.54
N LEU A 293 -22.09 11.50 -16.46
CA LEU A 293 -22.28 12.38 -17.60
C LEU A 293 -20.90 12.79 -18.11
N ARG A 294 -20.38 12.06 -19.12
CA ARG A 294 -19.19 12.47 -19.84
C ARG A 294 -19.58 13.69 -20.68
N PRO A 295 -18.87 14.82 -20.57
CA PRO A 295 -19.04 15.92 -21.52
C PRO A 295 -18.66 15.50 -22.94
#